data_AF-A0A533BDQ1-F1
#
_entry.id   AF-A0A533BDQ1-F1
#
_cell.length_a   1.000
_cell.length_b   1.000
_cell.length_c   1.000
_cell.angle_alpha   90.00
_cell.angle_beta   90.00
_cell.angle_gamma   90.00
#
_symmetry.space_group_name_H-M   'P 1'
#
loop_
_entity.id
_entity.type
_entity.pdbx_description
1 polymer ?
#
loop_
_entity_poly.entity_id
_entity_poly.type
_entity_poly.pdbx_seq_one_letter_code
_entity_poly.pdbx_strand_id
1 'polypeptide(L)'
;MWEEDLLFPLWEEKTGMSEGGPTFVMRNEHRQIGQQLEAIHDKVAEQNPDSDQEEQALLDLLGSHNMKEERVLYPAIDQVTSAEERETVFRTMKNIPEDRYKVCCGQH
;
A
#
# COMPACT_ATOMS: atom_id res chain seq x y z
N MET A 1 -1.04 -0.58 -5.51
CA MET A 1 -1.57 -1.52 -6.54
C MET A 1 -0.70 -2.77 -6.63
N TRP A 2 0.62 -2.71 -6.91
CA TRP A 2 1.43 -3.94 -7.05
C TRP A 2 1.43 -4.85 -5.81
N GLU A 3 1.43 -4.28 -4.61
CA GLU A 3 1.35 -5.07 -3.38
C GLU A 3 0.03 -5.83 -3.28
N GLU A 4 -1.10 -5.14 -3.46
CA GLU A 4 -2.42 -5.75 -3.42
C GLU A 4 -2.71 -6.70 -4.59
N ASP A 5 -2.11 -6.44 -5.75
CA ASP A 5 -2.35 -7.18 -6.99
C ASP A 5 -1.44 -8.41 -7.13
N LEU A 6 -0.23 -8.39 -6.56
CA LEU A 6 0.78 -9.44 -6.75
C LEU A 6 1.30 -10.00 -5.44
N LEU A 7 1.75 -9.13 -4.53
CA LEU A 7 2.47 -9.56 -3.33
C LEU A 7 1.53 -10.21 -2.29
N PHE A 8 0.39 -9.57 -2.02
CA PHE A 8 -0.59 -10.04 -1.04
C PHE A 8 -1.25 -11.34 -1.51
N PRO A 9 -1.68 -11.49 -2.78
CA PRO A 9 -2.19 -12.78 -3.26
C PRO A 9 -1.18 -13.92 -3.13
N LEU A 10 0.10 -13.67 -3.43
CA LEU A 10 1.15 -14.68 -3.24
C LEU A 10 1.26 -15.11 -1.77
N TRP A 11 1.28 -14.15 -0.84
CA TRP A 11 1.35 -14.46 0.59
C TRP A 11 0.11 -15.21 1.08
N GLU A 12 -1.08 -14.81 0.63
CA GLU A 12 -2.36 -15.45 0.98
C GLU A 12 -2.45 -16.87 0.44
N GLU A 13 -1.98 -17.12 -0.79
CA GLU A 13 -1.89 -18.46 -1.37
C GLU A 13 -0.95 -19.37 -0.58
N LYS A 14 0.20 -18.83 -0.13
CA LYS A 14 1.20 -19.58 0.63
C LYS A 14 0.78 -19.91 2.06
N THR A 15 0.06 -19.00 2.70
CA THR A 15 -0.28 -19.10 4.13
C THR A 15 -1.71 -19.56 4.38
N GLY A 16 -2.59 -19.43 3.38
CA GLY A 16 -4.04 -19.64 3.53
C GLY A 16 -4.74 -18.54 4.33
N MET A 17 -4.06 -17.44 4.69
CA MET A 17 -4.57 -16.40 5.57
C MET A 17 -5.08 -15.19 4.79
N SER A 18 -6.24 -15.27 4.14
CA SER A 18 -6.82 -14.11 3.43
C SER A 18 -7.59 -13.13 4.33
N GLU A 19 -8.13 -13.60 5.45
CA GLU A 19 -8.94 -12.81 6.38
C GLU A 19 -8.24 -12.67 7.74
N GLY A 20 -8.14 -11.44 8.26
CA GLY A 20 -7.54 -11.16 9.57
C GLY A 20 -6.01 -11.27 9.64
N GLY A 21 -5.32 -11.48 8.51
CA GLY A 21 -3.86 -11.52 8.41
C GLY A 21 -3.21 -10.14 8.20
N PRO A 22 -1.86 -10.06 8.16
CA PRO A 22 -1.14 -8.83 7.85
C PRO A 22 -1.60 -8.16 6.56
N THR A 23 -1.85 -8.90 5.48
CA THR A 23 -2.33 -8.33 4.21
C THR A 23 -3.72 -7.69 4.32
N PHE A 24 -4.58 -8.14 5.23
CA PHE A 24 -5.87 -7.50 5.51
C PHE A 24 -5.66 -6.13 6.18
N VAL A 25 -4.79 -6.06 7.18
CA VAL A 25 -4.45 -4.82 7.88
C VAL A 25 -3.83 -3.80 6.91
N MET A 26 -2.90 -4.24 6.07
CA MET A 26 -2.24 -3.40 5.07
C MET A 26 -3.24 -2.77 4.09
N ARG A 27 -4.19 -3.56 3.56
CA ARG A 27 -5.25 -3.02 2.67
C ARG A 27 -6.13 -1.98 3.38
N ASN A 28 -6.39 -2.16 4.67
CA ASN A 28 -7.13 -1.15 5.42
C ASN A 28 -6.33 0.15 5.56
N GLU A 29 -5.03 0.04 5.85
CA GLU A 29 -4.14 1.21 5.96
C GLU A 29 -3.95 1.92 4.62
N HIS A 30 -3.82 1.20 3.49
CA HIS A 30 -3.80 1.82 2.16
C HIS A 30 -5.05 2.67 1.90
N ARG A 31 -6.24 2.20 2.30
CA ARG A 31 -7.47 2.99 2.17
C ARG A 31 -7.44 4.24 3.06
N GLN A 32 -6.95 4.12 4.28
CA GLN A 32 -6.81 5.26 5.19
C GLN A 32 -5.79 6.29 4.68
N ILE A 33 -4.66 5.84 4.12
CA ILE A 33 -3.68 6.69 3.45
C ILE A 33 -4.34 7.42 2.28
N GLY A 34 -5.10 6.73 1.44
CA GLY A 34 -5.85 7.33 0.33
C GLY A 34 -6.86 8.38 0.79
N GLN A 35 -7.62 8.10 1.86
CA GLN A 35 -8.56 9.05 2.44
C GLN A 35 -7.85 10.31 2.99
N GLN A 36 -6.71 10.14 3.63
CA GLN A 36 -5.95 11.26 4.18
C GLN A 36 -5.33 12.13 3.08
N LEU A 37 -4.87 11.50 1.99
CA LEU A 37 -4.41 12.21 0.80
C LEU A 37 -5.53 13.02 0.15
N GLU A 38 -6.75 12.46 0.05
CA GLU A 38 -7.91 13.19 -0.48
C GLU A 38 -8.25 14.41 0.38
N ALA A 39 -8.22 14.27 1.71
CA ALA A 39 -8.47 15.40 2.62
C ALA A 39 -7.45 16.54 2.44
N ILE A 40 -6.17 16.22 2.18
CA ILE A 40 -5.14 17.21 1.87
C ILE A 40 -5.40 17.81 0.48
N HIS A 41 -5.75 16.99 -0.51
CA HIS A 41 -6.08 17.44 -1.86
C HIS A 41 -7.23 18.46 -1.85
N ASP A 42 -8.30 18.20 -1.11
CA ASP A 42 -9.44 19.11 -0.98
C ASP A 42 -9.02 20.47 -0.40
N LYS A 43 -8.17 20.48 0.62
CA LYS A 43 -7.62 21.73 1.17
C LYS A 43 -6.79 22.51 0.15
N VAL A 44 -5.97 21.82 -0.64
CA VAL A 44 -5.21 22.44 -1.72
C VAL A 44 -6.14 23.02 -2.79
N ALA A 45 -7.19 22.28 -3.18
CA ALA A 45 -8.18 22.74 -4.15
C ALA A 45 -8.95 23.99 -3.66
N GLU A 46 -9.22 24.08 -2.36
CA GLU A 46 -9.85 25.22 -1.71
C GLU A 46 -8.88 26.37 -1.38
N GLN A 47 -7.59 26.23 -1.69
CA GLN A 47 -6.53 27.17 -1.28
C GLN A 47 -6.48 27.40 0.24
N ASN A 48 -6.86 26.39 1.02
CA ASN A 48 -6.86 26.42 2.47
C ASN A 48 -5.46 26.02 2.99
N PRO A 49 -4.71 26.92 3.65
CA PRO A 49 -3.36 26.63 4.14
C PRO A 49 -3.35 25.81 5.44
N ASP A 50 -4.50 25.61 6.09
CA ASP A 50 -4.58 24.97 7.40
C ASP A 50 -4.58 23.42 7.28
N SER A 51 -3.55 22.81 6.67
CA SER A 51 -3.44 21.35 6.43
C SER A 51 -2.53 20.59 7.41
N ASP A 52 -1.89 21.28 8.36
CA ASP A 52 -0.90 20.70 9.28
C ASP A 52 -1.40 19.44 10.00
N GLN A 53 -2.67 19.39 10.39
CA GLN A 53 -3.25 18.26 11.09
C GLN A 53 -3.36 17.01 10.19
N GLU A 54 -3.84 17.20 8.97
CA GLU A 54 -3.97 16.15 7.96
C GLU A 54 -2.61 15.62 7.51
N GLU A 55 -1.64 16.51 7.34
CA GLU A 55 -0.27 16.15 7.02
C GLU A 55 0.37 15.33 8.13
N GLN A 56 0.24 15.75 9.39
CA GLN A 56 0.78 14.99 10.52
C GLN A 56 0.11 13.61 10.64
N ALA A 57 -1.21 13.54 10.48
CA ALA A 57 -1.94 12.27 10.48
C ALA A 57 -1.46 11.32 9.37
N LEU A 58 -1.21 11.86 8.17
CA LEU A 58 -0.65 11.09 7.05
C LEU A 58 0.74 10.56 7.38
N LEU A 59 1.63 11.42 7.90
CA LEU A 59 3.01 11.05 8.22
C LEU A 59 3.08 9.97 9.31
N ASP A 60 2.25 10.09 10.36
CA ASP A 60 2.18 9.08 11.42
C ASP A 60 1.67 7.73 10.89
N LEU A 61 0.65 7.76 10.03
CA LEU A 61 0.10 6.57 9.40
C LEU A 61 1.14 5.90 8.49
N LEU A 62 1.80 6.66 7.60
CA LEU A 62 2.86 6.17 6.73
C LEU A 62 4.04 5.59 7.52
N GLY A 63 4.43 6.24 8.62
CA GLY A 63 5.50 5.74 9.49
C GLY A 63 5.15 4.39 10.13
N SER A 64 3.92 4.27 10.66
CA SER A 64 3.43 3.01 11.23
C SER A 64 3.33 1.90 10.18
N HIS A 65 2.82 2.25 9.00
CA HIS A 65 2.63 1.37 7.86
C HIS A 65 3.97 0.80 7.36
N ASN A 66 4.93 1.67 7.05
CA ASN A 66 6.26 1.29 6.60
C ASN A 66 6.99 0.42 7.63
N MET A 67 6.82 0.70 8.93
CA MET A 67 7.39 -0.15 9.98
C MET A 67 6.83 -1.58 9.93
N LYS A 68 5.52 -1.75 9.71
CA LYS A 68 4.88 -3.07 9.61
C LYS A 68 5.35 -3.82 8.38
N GLU A 69 5.50 -3.13 7.26
CA GLU A 69 6.06 -3.73 6.05
C GLU A 69 7.47 -4.27 6.27
N GLU A 70 8.38 -3.38 6.66
CA GLU A 70 9.81 -3.66 6.79
C GLU A 70 10.10 -4.71 7.87
N ARG A 71 9.37 -4.67 8.98
CA ARG A 71 9.69 -5.51 10.15
C ARG A 71 8.81 -6.74 10.28
N VAL A 72 7.67 -6.80 9.61
CA VAL A 72 6.70 -7.89 9.78
C VAL A 72 6.36 -8.53 8.44
N LEU A 73 5.80 -7.77 7.50
CA LEU A 73 5.26 -8.34 6.26
C LEU A 73 6.35 -8.88 5.34
N TYR A 74 7.34 -8.08 4.96
CA TYR A 74 8.39 -8.52 4.04
C TYR A 74 9.20 -9.70 4.61
N PRO A 75 9.61 -9.70 5.89
CA PRO A 75 10.25 -10.88 6.48
C PRO A 75 9.36 -12.13 6.49
N ALA A 76 8.05 -11.98 6.70
CA ALA A 76 7.11 -13.10 6.67
C ALA A 76 6.96 -13.66 5.25
N ILE A 77 6.91 -12.80 4.24
CA ILE A 77 6.87 -13.22 2.83
C ILE A 77 8.15 -13.96 2.45
N ASP A 78 9.31 -13.44 2.84
CA ASP A 78 10.60 -14.07 2.57
C ASP A 78 10.73 -15.47 3.17
N GLN A 79 10.06 -15.74 4.30
CA GLN A 79 10.07 -17.05 4.95
C GLN A 79 9.21 -18.09 4.22
N VAL A 80 8.15 -17.66 3.52
CA VAL A 80 7.18 -18.55 2.89
C VAL A 80 7.32 -18.63 1.36
N THR A 81 8.25 -17.87 0.79
CA THR A 81 8.50 -17.81 -0.67
C THR A 81 9.92 -18.24 -1.03
N SER A 82 10.05 -18.90 -2.18
CA SER A 82 11.35 -19.22 -2.77
C SER A 82 11.98 -18.00 -3.46
N ALA A 83 13.26 -18.11 -3.81
CA ALA A 83 13.95 -17.06 -4.58
C ALA A 83 13.33 -16.89 -5.99
N GLU A 84 12.94 -17.99 -6.64
CA GLU A 84 12.34 -17.98 -7.98
C GLU A 84 10.95 -17.30 -8.01
N GLU A 85 10.14 -17.53 -6.98
CA GLU A 85 8.85 -16.87 -6.82
C GLU A 85 9.02 -15.36 -6.64
N ARG A 86 9.95 -14.95 -5.77
CA ARG A 86 10.26 -13.53 -5.54
C ARG A 86 10.80 -12.86 -6.80
N GLU A 87 11.67 -13.52 -7.55
CA GLU A 87 12.16 -13.00 -8.84
C GLU A 87 11.02 -12.85 -9.86
N THR A 88 10.07 -13.80 -9.88
CA THR A 88 8.89 -13.74 -10.74
C THR A 88 7.98 -12.58 -10.38
N VAL A 89 7.70 -12.36 -9.10
CA VAL A 89 6.93 -11.19 -8.62
C VAL A 89 7.64 -9.89 -9.00
N PHE A 90 8.94 -9.79 -8.75
CA PHE A 90 9.73 -8.60 -9.06
C PHE A 90 9.73 -8.27 -10.57
N ARG A 91 9.88 -9.29 -11.42
CA ARG A 91 9.78 -9.13 -12.87
C ARG A 91 8.38 -8.67 -13.30
N THR A 92 7.34 -9.22 -12.67
CA THR A 92 5.95 -8.85 -12.98
C THR A 92 5.67 -7.41 -12.55
N MET A 93 6.11 -7.01 -11.35
CA MET A 93 6.00 -5.66 -10.83
C MET A 93 6.60 -4.62 -11.79
N LYS A 94 7.79 -4.88 -12.34
CA LYS A 94 8.46 -3.99 -13.31
C LYS A 94 7.69 -3.80 -14.61
N ASN A 95 6.83 -4.76 -14.95
CA ASN A 95 6.04 -4.73 -16.18
C ASN A 95 4.62 -4.21 -15.96
N ILE A 96 4.27 -3.75 -14.75
CA ILE A 96 2.97 -3.13 -14.51
C ILE A 96 2.90 -1.82 -15.30
N PRO A 97 1.92 -1.66 -16.21
CA PRO A 97 1.76 -0.44 -16.99
C PRO A 97 1.60 0.82 -16.11
N GLU A 98 2.30 1.91 -16.46
CA GLU A 98 2.29 3.16 -15.68
C GLU A 98 0.93 3.86 -15.64
N ASP A 99 0.08 3.63 -16.64
CA ASP A 99 -1.28 4.16 -16.71
C ASP A 99 -2.17 3.68 -15.55
N ARG A 100 -1.81 2.56 -14.90
CA ARG A 100 -2.49 2.09 -13.68
C ARG A 100 -2.30 2.99 -12.46
N TYR A 101 -1.27 3.83 -12.43
CA TYR A 101 -0.98 4.72 -11.29
C TYR A 101 -1.11 6.20 -11.63
N LYS A 102 -1.32 6.55 -12.91
CA LYS A 102 -1.51 7.94 -13.35
C LYS A 102 -2.87 8.54 -13.00
N VAL A 103 -3.79 7.73 -12.49
CA VAL A 103 -5.12 8.18 -12.06
C VAL A 103 -5.04 8.58 -10.59
N CYS A 104 -4.29 9.65 -10.29
CA CYS A 104 -4.51 10.38 -9.06
C CYS A 104 -5.76 11.22 -9.31
N CYS A 105 -6.87 10.87 -8.66
CA CYS A 105 -8.21 11.43 -8.90
C CYS A 105 -8.85 10.95 -10.22
N GLY A 106 -9.65 9.89 -10.13
CA GLY A 106 -10.58 9.55 -11.20
C GLY A 106 -11.63 10.67 -11.32
N GLN A 107 -11.58 11.43 -12.42
CA GLN A 107 -12.59 12.37 -12.89
C GLN A 107 -13.23 13.27 -11.81
N HIS A 108 -12.68 14.48 -11.66
CA HIS A 108 -13.51 15.65 -11.36
C HIS A 108 -14.18 16.14 -12.65
#